data_AF-A0A969NDI9-F1
#
_entry.id   AF-A0A969NDI9-F1
#
_cell.length_a   1.000
_cell.length_b   1.000
_cell.length_c   1.000
_cell.angle_alpha   90.00
_cell.angle_beta   90.00
_cell.angle_gamma   90.00
#
_symmetry.space_group_name_H-M   'P 1'
#
loop_
_entity.id
_entity.type
_entity.pdbx_description
1 polymer ?
#
loop_
_entity_poly.entity_id
_entity_poly.type
_entity_poly.pdbx_seq_one_letter_code
_entity_poly.pdbx_strand_id
1 'polypeptide(L)'
;MVNIDGVLAFIHPESGEGNDKPGKPSAATLWFGSTVEQDSLVRHEASALTHVNKNSAKFLFINSSLPRFHTGRDDMIKKLNKYLIYNEVMTIEDTPHTIWLFHPWFDKIFKRVVKFFEKTALIWKSKFANLH
;
A
#
# COMPACT_ATOMS: atom_id res chain seq x y z
N MET A 1 3.75 -8.38 -3.18
CA MET A 1 3.09 -7.46 -2.22
C MET A 1 1.77 -7.01 -2.82
N VAL A 2 0.71 -7.00 -2.01
CA VAL A 2 -0.57 -6.37 -2.37
C VAL A 2 -0.81 -5.29 -1.33
N ASN A 3 -0.71 -4.03 -1.74
CA ASN A 3 -1.04 -2.88 -0.91
C ASN A 3 -2.45 -2.41 -1.28
N ILE A 4 -3.38 -2.53 -0.32
CA ILE A 4 -4.76 -2.05 -0.48
C ILE A 4 -4.91 -0.84 0.43
N ASP A 5 -4.88 0.35 -0.17
CA ASP A 5 -5.13 1.61 0.53
C ASP A 5 -4.25 1.85 1.77
N GLY A 6 -3.02 1.33 1.74
CA GLY A 6 -2.04 1.50 2.80
C GLY A 6 -1.04 2.61 2.49
N VAL A 7 -0.77 3.44 3.51
CA VAL A 7 0.32 4.42 3.50
C VAL A 7 1.68 3.72 3.44
N LEU A 8 2.60 4.26 2.64
CA LEU A 8 3.97 3.73 2.50
C LEU A 8 5.02 4.62 3.17
N ALA A 9 4.64 5.83 3.53
CA ALA A 9 5.48 6.79 4.23
C ALA A 9 4.65 7.57 5.25
N PHE A 10 5.03 7.48 6.52
CA PHE A 10 4.39 8.22 7.61
C PHE A 10 4.74 9.71 7.56
N ILE A 11 5.98 10.03 7.15
CA ILE A 11 6.47 11.39 6.96
C ILE A 11 6.56 11.66 5.45
N HIS A 12 5.55 12.35 4.91
CA HIS A 12 5.44 12.67 3.49
C HIS A 12 4.50 13.87 3.30
N PRO A 13 4.66 14.73 2.27
CA PRO A 13 3.75 15.86 2.04
C PRO A 13 2.28 15.46 1.87
N GLU A 14 2.03 14.26 1.34
CA GLU A 14 0.69 13.70 1.17
C GLU A 14 0.17 12.95 2.42
N SER A 15 0.97 12.88 3.48
CA SER A 15 0.63 12.12 4.69
C SER A 15 -0.34 12.91 5.57
N GLY A 16 -1.43 12.26 5.98
CA GLY A 16 -2.24 12.71 7.12
C GLY A 16 -1.70 12.25 8.48
N GLU A 17 -0.76 11.29 8.48
CA GLU A 17 -0.32 10.51 9.63
C GLU A 17 0.75 11.24 10.47
N GLY A 18 0.36 12.42 10.94
CA GLY A 18 1.19 13.37 11.67
C GLY A 18 0.55 14.77 11.77
N ASN A 19 -0.59 14.99 11.10
CA ASN A 19 -1.37 16.23 11.18
C ASN A 19 -2.23 16.25 12.46
N ASP A 20 -1.57 16.15 13.61
CA ASP A 20 -2.21 16.16 14.92
C ASP A 20 -2.88 17.51 15.19
N LYS A 21 -4.05 17.49 15.83
CA LYS A 21 -4.74 18.69 16.33
C LYS A 21 -4.93 18.58 17.85
N PRO A 22 -5.06 19.71 18.58
CA PRO A 22 -5.37 19.66 20.01
C PRO A 22 -6.58 18.76 20.31
N GLY A 23 -6.37 17.73 21.11
CA GLY A 23 -7.39 16.72 21.46
C GLY A 23 -7.76 15.72 20.35
N LYS A 24 -7.07 15.74 19.21
CA LYS A 24 -7.32 14.86 18.05
C LYS A 24 -5.99 14.44 17.40
N PRO A 25 -5.24 13.52 18.02
CA PRO A 25 -4.05 12.93 17.40
C PRO A 25 -4.44 12.07 16.18
N SER A 26 -3.53 11.98 15.22
CA SER A 26 -3.58 11.07 14.08
C SER A 26 -3.49 9.61 14.51
N ALA A 27 -3.88 8.70 13.62
CA ALA A 27 -3.82 7.26 13.90
C ALA A 27 -2.36 6.80 14.12
N ALA A 28 -1.42 7.31 13.33
CA ALA A 28 0.00 7.05 13.53
C ALA A 28 0.51 7.60 14.86
N THR A 29 0.15 8.82 15.28
CA THR A 29 0.56 9.34 16.59
C THR A 29 0.07 8.45 17.73
N LEU A 30 -1.17 7.96 17.65
CA LEU A 30 -1.69 6.99 18.62
C LEU A 30 -0.93 5.66 18.58
N TRP A 31 -0.58 5.18 17.38
CA TRP A 31 0.11 3.90 17.21
C TRP A 31 1.57 3.95 17.69
N PHE A 32 2.30 5.02 17.40
CA PHE A 32 3.68 5.21 17.82
C PHE A 32 3.81 5.70 19.27
N GLY A 33 2.74 6.25 19.85
CA GLY A 33 2.75 6.80 21.21
C GLY A 33 3.56 8.10 21.35
N SER A 34 3.93 8.73 20.24
CA SER A 34 4.69 9.98 20.16
C SER A 34 4.18 10.79 18.96
N THR A 35 4.42 12.11 18.90
CA THR A 35 4.20 12.92 17.69
C THR A 35 5.40 12.83 16.74
N VAL A 36 5.27 13.36 15.52
CA VAL A 36 6.38 13.40 14.54
C VAL A 36 7.58 14.19 15.09
N GLU A 37 7.33 15.29 15.80
CA GLU A 37 8.35 16.16 16.39
C GLU A 37 9.09 15.47 17.54
N GLN A 38 8.40 14.59 18.27
CA GLN A 38 8.99 13.86 19.38
C GLN A 38 9.89 12.72 18.91
N ASP A 39 9.45 11.94 17.92
CA ASP A 39 10.24 10.85 17.35
C ASP A 39 9.88 10.60 15.88
N SER A 40 10.74 11.12 14.99
CA SER A 40 10.62 10.92 13.55
C SER A 40 11.36 9.68 13.05
N LEU A 41 12.32 9.15 13.81
CA LEU A 41 13.16 8.04 13.38
C LEU A 41 12.34 6.75 13.28
N VAL A 42 11.56 6.44 14.31
CA VAL A 42 10.71 5.23 14.33
C VAL A 42 9.71 5.21 13.17
N ARG A 43 9.18 6.38 12.78
CA ARG A 43 8.28 6.54 11.64
C ARG A 43 8.98 6.35 10.31
N HIS A 44 10.19 6.87 10.18
CA HIS A 44 11.02 6.65 9.00
C HIS A 44 11.35 5.16 8.83
N GLU A 45 11.67 4.47 9.93
CA GLU A 45 11.90 3.03 9.93
C GLU A 45 10.64 2.22 9.64
N ALA A 46 9.47 2.63 10.14
CA ALA A 46 8.20 1.96 9.84
C ALA A 46 7.69 2.23 8.41
N SER A 47 8.23 3.23 7.72
CA SER A 47 7.82 3.60 6.36
C SER A 47 8.38 2.62 5.34
N ALA A 48 7.54 1.76 4.75
CA ALA A 48 7.97 0.78 3.74
C ALA A 48 8.74 1.41 2.55
N LEU A 49 8.46 2.68 2.22
CA LEU A 49 9.16 3.44 1.17
C LEU A 49 10.68 3.54 1.40
N THR A 50 11.16 3.45 2.65
CA THR A 50 12.58 3.57 3.00
C THR A 50 13.36 2.26 2.82
N HIS A 51 12.66 1.13 2.70
CA HIS A 51 13.24 -0.22 2.65
C HIS A 51 13.26 -0.86 1.26
N VAL A 52 12.62 -0.24 0.27
CA VAL A 52 12.58 -0.78 -1.10
C VAL A 52 13.98 -0.86 -1.71
N ASN A 53 14.30 -2.00 -2.31
CA ASN A 53 15.57 -2.28 -2.93
C ASN A 53 15.40 -3.26 -4.11
N LYS A 54 16.50 -3.61 -4.79
CA LYS A 54 16.48 -4.48 -5.98
C LYS A 54 15.92 -5.89 -5.74
N ASN A 55 15.86 -6.36 -4.50
CA ASN A 55 15.34 -7.67 -4.13
C ASN A 55 13.88 -7.59 -3.64
N SER A 56 13.27 -6.41 -3.64
CA SER A 56 11.87 -6.25 -3.22
C SER A 56 10.92 -7.05 -4.12
N ALA A 57 9.80 -7.48 -3.54
CA ALA A 57 8.77 -8.20 -4.27
C ALA A 57 8.11 -7.29 -5.33
N LYS A 58 7.44 -7.92 -6.31
CA LYS A 58 6.51 -7.23 -7.22
C LYS A 58 5.34 -6.63 -6.43
N PHE A 59 4.81 -5.49 -6.86
CA PHE A 59 3.74 -4.77 -6.16
C PHE A 59 2.44 -4.70 -6.96
N LEU A 60 1.32 -4.86 -6.27
CA LEU A 60 0.01 -4.42 -6.71
C LEU A 60 -0.48 -3.36 -5.74
N PHE A 61 -0.79 -2.17 -6.24
CA PHE A 61 -1.46 -1.10 -5.50
C PHE A 61 -2.93 -1.08 -5.87
N ILE A 62 -3.81 -1.17 -4.87
CA ILE A 62 -5.25 -1.02 -5.01
C ILE A 62 -5.67 0.14 -4.14
N ASN A 63 -6.32 1.16 -4.71
CA ASN A 63 -6.67 2.37 -3.99
C ASN A 63 -8.16 2.70 -4.09
N SER A 64 -8.71 3.24 -3.00
CA SER A 64 -9.97 3.95 -2.99
C SER A 64 -9.82 5.32 -3.65
N SER A 65 -10.91 6.07 -3.75
CA SER A 65 -10.90 7.42 -4.32
C SER A 65 -10.36 8.49 -3.36
N LEU A 66 -9.74 8.11 -2.23
CA LEU A 66 -9.27 9.03 -1.19
C LEU A 66 -7.74 9.16 -1.20
N PRO A 67 -7.16 10.28 -1.67
CA PRO A 67 -5.73 10.38 -1.93
C PRO A 67 -4.81 10.14 -0.72
N ARG A 68 -5.29 10.49 0.49
CA ARG A 68 -4.52 10.34 1.74
C ARG A 68 -4.18 8.89 2.11
N PHE A 69 -4.82 7.90 1.50
CA PHE A 69 -4.59 6.47 1.80
C PHE A 69 -3.61 5.81 0.82
N HIS A 70 -2.95 6.58 -0.04
CA HIS A 70 -1.89 6.07 -0.90
C HIS A 70 -0.62 6.93 -0.86
N THR A 71 -0.41 7.62 0.27
CA THR A 71 0.78 8.40 0.55
C THR A 71 2.06 7.63 0.26
N GLY A 72 2.91 8.19 -0.61
CA GLY A 72 4.19 7.60 -0.99
C GLY A 72 4.10 6.47 -2.03
N ARG A 73 2.91 6.16 -2.55
CA ARG A 73 2.73 5.18 -3.65
C ARG A 73 3.52 5.59 -4.88
N ASP A 74 3.41 6.84 -5.30
CA ASP A 74 4.00 7.28 -6.56
C ASP A 74 5.54 7.29 -6.47
N ASP A 75 6.11 7.62 -5.31
CA ASP A 75 7.55 7.50 -5.07
C ASP A 75 8.01 6.05 -4.92
N MET A 76 7.18 5.17 -4.34
CA MET A 76 7.45 3.74 -4.35
C MET A 76 7.50 3.22 -5.80
N ILE A 77 6.55 3.59 -6.65
CA ILE A 77 6.51 3.21 -8.07
C ILE A 77 7.77 3.69 -8.79
N LYS A 78 8.20 4.94 -8.59
CA LYS A 78 9.47 5.46 -9.16
C LYS A 78 10.66 4.60 -8.75
N LYS A 79 10.77 4.23 -7.46
CA LYS A 79 11.86 3.37 -6.96
C LYS A 79 11.79 1.96 -7.53
N LEU A 80 10.61 1.35 -7.58
CA LEU A 80 10.39 0.03 -8.18
C LEU A 80 10.77 0.00 -9.66
N ASN A 81 10.38 1.03 -10.42
CA ASN A 81 10.73 1.17 -11.84
C ASN A 81 12.24 1.28 -12.05
N LYS A 82 12.95 2.01 -11.17
CA LYS A 82 14.43 2.08 -11.21
C LYS A 82 15.10 0.71 -11.02
N TYR A 83 14.48 -0.17 -10.24
CA TYR A 83 14.95 -1.54 -10.04
C TYR A 83 14.38 -2.56 -11.04
N LEU A 84 13.60 -2.09 -12.03
CA LEU A 84 12.88 -2.94 -12.98
C LEU A 84 11.94 -3.96 -12.30
N ILE A 85 11.42 -3.60 -11.12
CA ILE A 85 10.48 -4.43 -10.37
C ILE A 85 9.08 -4.17 -10.88
N TYR A 86 8.45 -5.24 -11.37
CA TYR A 86 7.09 -5.20 -11.90
C TYR A 86 6.09 -4.71 -10.85
N ASN A 87 5.28 -3.72 -11.25
CA ASN A 87 4.25 -3.16 -10.40
C ASN A 87 2.99 -2.79 -11.22
N GLU A 88 1.84 -2.79 -10.55
CA GLU A 88 0.56 -2.40 -11.15
C GLU A 88 -0.26 -1.54 -10.19
N VAL A 89 -1.10 -0.65 -10.72
CA VAL A 89 -2.02 0.20 -9.94
C VAL A 89 -3.46 -0.04 -10.38
N MET A 90 -4.39 0.03 -9.43
CA MET A 90 -5.82 0.02 -9.67
C MET A 90 -6.50 0.98 -8.69
N THR A 91 -7.08 2.06 -9.19
CA THR A 91 -7.97 2.92 -8.40
C THR A 91 -9.42 2.53 -8.63
N ILE A 92 -10.23 2.54 -7.57
CA ILE A 92 -11.68 2.36 -7.65
C ILE A 92 -12.32 3.70 -7.27
N GLU A 93 -12.79 4.43 -8.29
CA GLU A 93 -13.44 5.73 -8.11
C GLU A 93 -14.74 5.62 -7.30
N ASP A 94 -15.11 6.72 -6.63
CA ASP A 94 -16.33 6.87 -5.82
C ASP A 94 -16.44 5.84 -4.68
N THR A 95 -15.36 5.64 -3.92
CA THR A 95 -15.31 4.61 -2.88
C THR A 95 -14.75 5.07 -1.54
N PRO A 96 -15.21 4.49 -0.41
CA PRO A 96 -14.64 4.77 0.91
C PRO A 96 -13.28 4.10 1.08
N HIS A 97 -12.53 4.45 2.13
CA HIS A 97 -11.25 3.79 2.44
C HIS A 97 -11.38 2.27 2.56
N THR A 98 -12.37 1.78 3.30
CA THR A 98 -12.56 0.35 3.62
C THR A 98 -13.20 -0.45 2.48
N ILE A 99 -12.85 -0.15 1.22
CA ILE A 99 -13.40 -0.78 0.00
C ILE A 99 -13.39 -2.31 0.01
N TRP A 100 -12.38 -2.91 0.63
CA TRP A 100 -12.20 -4.37 0.67
C TRP A 100 -13.15 -5.08 1.63
N LEU A 101 -13.96 -4.35 2.40
CA LEU A 101 -14.92 -4.96 3.35
C LEU A 101 -16.34 -5.08 2.78
N PHE A 102 -16.61 -4.53 1.58
CA PHE A 102 -17.98 -4.42 1.05
C PHE A 102 -18.10 -4.87 -0.40
N HIS A 103 -19.27 -5.42 -0.74
CA HIS A 103 -19.66 -5.66 -2.13
C HIS A 103 -20.22 -4.39 -2.76
N PRO A 104 -20.04 -4.19 -4.09
CA PRO A 104 -19.39 -5.10 -5.04
C PRO A 104 -17.86 -4.95 -5.14
N TRP A 105 -17.25 -4.02 -4.39
CA TRP A 105 -15.83 -3.71 -4.53
C TRP A 105 -14.91 -4.87 -4.13
N PHE A 106 -15.28 -5.64 -3.11
CA PHE A 106 -14.55 -6.85 -2.72
C PHE A 106 -14.32 -7.79 -3.90
N ASP A 107 -15.36 -8.09 -4.69
CA ASP A 107 -15.23 -9.00 -5.84
C ASP A 107 -14.29 -8.44 -6.91
N LYS A 108 -14.33 -7.13 -7.12
CA LYS A 108 -13.44 -6.43 -8.06
C LYS A 108 -11.98 -6.52 -7.60
N ILE A 109 -11.73 -6.29 -6.31
CA ILE A 109 -10.42 -6.38 -5.66
C ILE A 109 -9.91 -7.81 -5.68
N PHE A 110 -10.72 -8.79 -5.30
CA PHE A 110 -10.35 -10.20 -5.27
C PHE A 110 -9.92 -10.69 -6.66
N LYS A 111 -10.75 -10.45 -7.68
CA LYS A 111 -10.42 -10.80 -9.08
C LYS A 111 -9.12 -10.15 -9.54
N ARG A 112 -8.87 -8.90 -9.12
CA ARG A 112 -7.65 -8.18 -9.46
C ARG A 112 -6.41 -8.83 -8.83
N VAL A 113 -6.50 -9.17 -7.56
CA VAL A 113 -5.43 -9.80 -6.78
C VAL A 113 -5.08 -11.17 -7.36
N VAL A 114 -6.08 -12.01 -7.67
CA VAL A 114 -5.86 -13.32 -8.31
C VAL A 114 -5.10 -13.15 -9.63
N LYS A 115 -5.56 -12.27 -10.53
CA LYS A 115 -4.89 -12.03 -11.81
C LYS A 115 -3.44 -11.55 -11.65
N PHE A 116 -3.18 -10.70 -10.67
CA PHE A 116 -1.82 -10.26 -10.37
C PHE A 116 -0.93 -11.44 -9.96
N PHE A 117 -1.41 -12.32 -9.07
CA PHE A 117 -0.65 -13.50 -8.68
C PHE A 117 -0.46 -14.49 -9.84
N GLU A 118 -1.48 -14.77 -10.65
CA GLU A 118 -1.37 -15.62 -11.85
C GLU A 118 -0.30 -15.11 -12.81
N LYS A 119 -0.19 -13.78 -12.98
CA LYS A 119 0.81 -13.15 -13.85
C LYS A 119 2.21 -13.18 -13.23
N THR A 120 2.32 -13.09 -11.92
CA THR A 120 3.59 -12.81 -11.24
C THR A 120 4.23 -14.01 -10.56
N ALA A 121 3.45 -15.04 -10.23
CA ALA A 121 3.92 -16.29 -9.66
C ALA A 121 4.24 -17.29 -10.78
N LEU A 122 5.54 -17.53 -11.02
CA LEU A 122 6.03 -18.57 -11.95
C LEU A 122 5.64 -20.00 -11.49
N ILE A 123 5.19 -20.18 -10.25
CA ILE A 123 5.02 -21.49 -9.59
C ILE A 123 3.56 -21.95 -9.55
N TRP A 124 2.58 -21.05 -9.71
CA TRP A 124 1.16 -21.44 -9.55
C TRP A 124 0.65 -22.32 -10.69
N LYS A 125 1.07 -22.06 -11.93
CA LYS A 125 0.65 -22.85 -13.10
C LYS A 125 1.21 -24.28 -13.13
N SER A 126 2.37 -24.55 -12.51
CA SER A 126 2.94 -25.91 -12.53
C SER A 126 2.46 -26.79 -11.37
N LYS A 127 2.08 -26.22 -10.22
CA LYS A 127 1.63 -26.99 -9.05
C LYS A 127 0.14 -27.32 -9.02
N PHE A 128 -0.71 -26.53 -9.67
CA PHE A 128 -2.18 -26.71 -9.60
C PHE A 128 -2.84 -27.00 -10.95
N ALA A 129 -2.11 -27.03 -12.06
CA ALA A 129 -2.66 -27.48 -13.35
C ALA A 129 -3.09 -28.97 -13.37
N ASN A 130 -2.74 -29.73 -12.32
CA ASN A 130 -3.08 -31.16 -12.16
C ASN A 130 -4.05 -31.45 -11.01
N LEU A 131 -4.65 -30.42 -10.40
CA LEU A 131 -5.68 -30.61 -9.38
C LEU A 131 -7.04 -30.29 -10.01
N HIS A 132 -7.66 -31.36 -10.51
CA HIS A 132 -9.04 -31.44 -11.00
C HIS A 132 -10.06 -31.17 -9.89
#